data_AF-A0A813FJQ7-F1
#
_entry.id   AF-A0A813FJQ7-F1
#
_cell.length_a   1.000
_cell.length_b   1.000
_cell.length_c   1.000
_cell.angle_alpha   90.00
_cell.angle_beta   90.00
_cell.angle_gamma   90.00
#
_symmetry.space_group_name_H-M   'P 1'
#
loop_
_entity.id
_entity.type
_entity.pdbx_description
1 polymer ?
#
loop_
_entity_poly.entity_id
_entity_poly.type
_entity_poly.pdbx_seq_one_letter_code
_entity_poly.pdbx_strand_id
1 'polypeptide(L)'
;LFLGSLDNTVLDNIARLRKVSGHEEVSFHMSGTEAVMCAVRVARFNTHRKLCVTFGGAYHGWWDGMQPVAGNERLPDDVLCLKDMNELSLTVIKARASEIAAVMINPLQCFHLNQSPPSDVVLSSNNRKVGPTPGYKEWLHKLADVCKTAGVVLVFDEVYTGFRLHPRGAQGAYDVK
;
A
#
# COMPACT_ATOMS: atom_id res chain seq x y z
N LEU A 1 8.51 12.87 28.02
CA LEU A 1 8.14 11.48 28.34
C LEU A 1 9.29 10.59 27.89
N PHE A 2 10.04 9.97 28.79
CA PHE A 2 11.06 8.97 28.45
C PHE A 2 10.45 7.60 28.78
N LEU A 3 10.03 6.85 27.75
CA LEU A 3 9.37 5.54 27.89
C LEU A 3 10.37 4.39 28.12
N GLY A 4 11.57 4.69 28.64
CA GLY A 4 12.67 3.72 28.75
C GLY A 4 13.24 3.29 27.40
N SER A 5 14.33 2.53 27.42
CA SER A 5 14.89 1.90 26.22
C SER A 5 14.01 0.72 25.78
N LEU A 6 13.94 0.47 24.47
CA LEU A 6 13.33 -0.74 23.93
C LEU A 6 14.11 -1.99 24.37
N ASP A 7 13.42 -3.12 24.47
CA ASP A 7 14.05 -4.42 24.71
C ASP A 7 15.04 -4.78 23.59
N ASN A 8 16.11 -5.51 23.91
CA ASN A 8 17.14 -5.90 22.94
C ASN A 8 16.57 -6.69 21.75
N THR A 9 15.55 -7.52 21.99
CA THR A 9 14.86 -8.27 20.92
C THR A 9 14.20 -7.32 19.92
N VAL A 10 13.61 -6.22 20.41
CA VAL A 10 12.97 -5.22 19.56
C VAL A 10 14.02 -4.47 18.75
N LEU A 11 15.13 -4.08 19.37
CA LEU A 11 16.24 -3.41 18.68
C LEU A 11 16.84 -4.28 17.58
N ASP A 12 17.08 -5.56 17.85
CA ASP A 12 17.57 -6.53 16.88
C ASP A 12 16.59 -6.71 15.70
N ASN A 13 15.29 -6.77 16.00
CA ASN A 13 14.25 -6.87 14.97
C ASN A 13 14.20 -5.61 14.10
N ILE A 14 14.29 -4.40 14.68
CA ILE A 14 14.37 -3.15 13.93
C ILE A 14 15.57 -3.18 12.98
N ALA A 15 16.76 -3.56 13.47
CA ALA A 15 17.97 -3.61 12.64
C ALA A 15 17.83 -4.60 11.47
N ARG A 16 17.25 -5.79 11.71
CA ARG A 16 16.99 -6.80 10.67
C ARG A 16 15.96 -6.29 9.65
N LEU A 17 14.87 -5.68 10.11
CA LEU A 17 13.80 -5.16 9.25
C LEU A 17 14.30 -4.01 8.38
N ARG A 18 15.05 -3.05 8.94
CA ARG A 18 15.69 -1.97 8.16
C ARG A 18 16.64 -2.51 7.10
N LYS A 19 17.48 -3.50 7.45
CA LYS A 19 18.42 -4.12 6.52
C LYS A 19 17.71 -4.83 5.36
N VAL A 20 16.63 -5.57 5.64
CA VAL A 20 15.91 -6.32 4.62
C VAL A 20 15.03 -5.39 3.79
N SER A 21 14.27 -4.49 4.40
CA SER A 21 13.38 -3.59 3.66
C SER A 21 14.14 -2.51 2.89
N GLY A 22 15.26 -2.03 3.43
CA GLY A 22 15.99 -0.86 2.94
C GLY A 22 15.39 0.48 3.41
N HIS A 23 14.44 0.45 4.34
CA HIS A 23 13.84 1.65 4.94
C HIS A 23 14.59 2.12 6.18
N GLU A 24 14.48 3.42 6.46
CA GLU A 24 15.21 4.07 7.57
C GLU A 24 14.56 3.81 8.93
N GLU A 25 13.24 3.71 8.99
CA GLU A 25 12.50 3.61 10.26
C GLU A 25 11.47 2.48 10.20
N VAL A 26 11.12 1.95 11.37
CA VAL A 26 10.15 0.86 11.54
C VAL A 26 9.25 1.15 12.73
N SER A 27 7.94 1.02 12.54
CA SER A 27 6.96 1.02 13.61
C SER A 27 6.26 -0.34 13.72
N PHE A 28 5.96 -0.77 14.94
CA PHE A 28 5.24 -2.02 15.20
C PHE A 28 3.77 -1.74 15.50
N HIS A 29 2.91 -2.59 14.97
CA HIS A 29 1.47 -2.53 15.10
C HIS A 29 0.93 -3.94 15.35
N MET A 30 -0.25 -4.05 15.95
CA MET A 30 -0.88 -5.33 16.29
C MET A 30 -1.63 -5.95 15.10
N SER A 31 -1.88 -5.18 14.04
CA SER A 31 -2.54 -5.65 12.81
C SER A 31 -2.11 -4.87 11.57
N GLY A 32 -2.39 -5.44 10.39
CA GLY A 32 -2.22 -4.74 9.11
C GLY A 32 -3.09 -3.50 9.00
N THR A 33 -4.33 -3.54 9.51
CA THR A 33 -5.24 -2.38 9.57
C THR A 33 -4.60 -1.23 10.36
N GLU A 34 -4.01 -1.51 11.52
CA GLU A 34 -3.34 -0.48 12.33
C GLU A 34 -2.10 0.11 11.63
N ALA A 35 -1.34 -0.72 10.92
CA ALA A 35 -0.20 -0.26 10.14
C ALA A 35 -0.64 0.68 8.99
N VAL A 36 -1.71 0.33 8.27
CA VAL A 36 -2.32 1.19 7.24
C VAL A 36 -2.82 2.51 7.84
N MET A 37 -3.52 2.44 8.97
CA MET A 37 -3.98 3.64 9.69
C MET A 37 -2.81 4.56 10.05
N CYS A 38 -1.71 4.00 10.56
CA CYS A 38 -0.50 4.74 10.91
C CYS A 38 0.12 5.40 9.67
N ALA A 39 0.35 4.63 8.60
CA ALA A 39 0.93 5.12 7.36
C ALA A 39 0.14 6.31 6.78
N VAL A 40 -1.19 6.19 6.74
CA VAL A 40 -2.08 7.25 6.26
C VAL A 40 -2.04 8.48 7.16
N ARG A 41 -2.03 8.28 8.49
CA ARG A 41 -1.92 9.41 9.45
C ARG A 41 -0.59 10.14 9.31
N VAL A 42 0.52 9.43 9.19
CA VAL A 42 1.85 10.02 8.99
C VAL A 42 1.91 10.77 7.66
N ALA A 43 1.39 10.19 6.57
CA ALA A 43 1.34 10.85 5.28
C ALA A 43 0.52 12.15 5.33
N ARG A 44 -0.67 12.12 5.94
CA ARG A 44 -1.51 13.33 6.12
C ARG A 44 -0.84 14.37 7.01
N PHE A 45 -0.20 13.94 8.10
CA PHE A 45 0.51 14.84 9.02
C PHE A 45 1.66 15.58 8.32
N ASN A 46 2.49 14.86 7.57
CA ASN A 46 3.66 15.42 6.90
C ASN A 46 3.32 16.26 5.66
N THR A 47 2.27 15.89 4.93
CA THR A 47 1.89 16.60 3.69
C THR A 47 0.89 17.73 3.92
N HIS A 48 0.18 17.72 5.06
CA HIS A 48 -0.99 18.57 5.34
C HIS A 48 -2.14 18.41 4.33
N ARG A 49 -2.14 17.30 3.59
CA ARG A 49 -3.15 16.94 2.59
C ARG A 49 -4.13 15.94 3.19
N LYS A 50 -5.35 15.90 2.65
CA LYS A 50 -6.44 15.06 3.21
C LYS A 50 -6.71 13.82 2.38
N LEU A 51 -6.62 13.95 1.06
CA LEU A 51 -7.10 12.94 0.14
C LEU A 51 -6.14 11.75 0.09
N CYS A 52 -6.69 10.55 0.11
CA CYS A 52 -5.94 9.34 -0.20
C CYS A 52 -6.46 8.73 -1.49
N VAL A 53 -5.63 7.96 -2.17
CA VAL A 53 -6.01 7.20 -3.36
C VAL A 53 -5.92 5.72 -3.03
N THR A 54 -6.96 4.97 -3.38
CA THR A 54 -6.97 3.51 -3.39
C THR A 54 -7.33 3.03 -4.80
N PHE A 55 -7.14 1.74 -5.06
CA PHE A 55 -7.53 1.13 -6.33
C PHE A 55 -8.69 0.16 -6.14
N GLY A 56 -9.53 0.01 -7.17
CA GLY A 56 -10.69 -0.87 -7.15
C GLY A 56 -10.32 -2.29 -6.70
N GLY A 57 -11.07 -2.85 -5.75
CA GLY A 57 -10.85 -4.21 -5.25
C GLY A 57 -9.59 -4.40 -4.39
N ALA A 58 -8.80 -3.35 -4.12
CA ALA A 58 -7.70 -3.44 -3.17
C ALA A 58 -8.24 -3.62 -1.75
N TYR A 59 -7.62 -4.51 -0.98
CA TYR A 59 -7.91 -4.67 0.44
C TYR A 59 -6.77 -4.10 1.27
N HIS A 60 -7.09 -3.15 2.15
CA HIS A 60 -6.15 -2.45 3.03
C HIS A 60 -6.58 -2.57 4.50
N GLY A 61 -7.24 -3.68 4.84
CA GLY A 61 -7.90 -3.86 6.13
C GLY A 61 -9.34 -3.37 6.14
N TRP A 62 -9.89 -3.28 7.35
CA TRP A 62 -11.30 -2.98 7.58
C TRP A 62 -11.55 -1.60 8.20
N TRP A 63 -10.51 -0.75 8.27
CA TRP A 63 -10.69 0.62 8.74
C TRP A 63 -11.49 1.45 7.72
N ASP A 64 -12.55 2.11 8.20
CA ASP A 64 -13.47 2.91 7.38
C ASP A 64 -12.78 3.91 6.44
N GLY A 65 -11.63 4.45 6.85
CA GLY A 65 -10.87 5.43 6.06
C GLY A 65 -10.14 4.84 4.85
N MET A 66 -10.16 3.52 4.65
CA MET A 66 -9.56 2.84 3.48
C MET A 66 -10.48 1.77 2.87
N GLN A 67 -11.71 1.63 3.36
CA GLN A 67 -12.68 0.73 2.76
C GLN A 67 -13.34 1.36 1.51
N PRO A 68 -13.38 0.65 0.37
CA PRO A 68 -14.19 1.06 -0.77
C PRO A 68 -15.68 1.12 -0.41
N VAL A 69 -16.42 2.02 -1.05
CA VAL A 69 -17.82 2.41 -0.77
C VAL A 69 -18.82 1.25 -0.58
N ALA A 70 -18.58 0.08 -1.18
CA ALA A 70 -19.55 -1.02 -1.12
C ALA A 70 -19.64 -1.65 0.28
N GLY A 71 -20.71 -1.35 1.01
CA GLY A 71 -20.98 -1.86 2.35
C GLY A 71 -20.59 -0.93 3.49
N ASN A 72 -20.10 0.29 3.19
CA ASN A 72 -19.79 1.31 4.18
C ASN A 72 -20.86 2.42 4.17
N GLU A 73 -21.38 2.81 5.33
CA GLU A 73 -22.36 3.89 5.50
C GLU A 73 -21.72 5.29 5.38
N ARG A 74 -20.39 5.36 5.44
CA ARG A 74 -19.61 6.59 5.25
C ARG A 74 -19.56 6.98 3.77
N LEU A 75 -19.89 8.22 3.47
CA LEU A 75 -19.52 8.87 2.20
C LEU A 75 -18.01 9.18 2.22
N PRO A 76 -17.17 8.56 1.37
CA PRO A 76 -15.74 8.82 1.39
C PRO A 76 -15.44 10.13 0.66
N ASP A 77 -15.44 11.23 1.39
CA ASP A 77 -15.00 12.55 0.92
C ASP A 77 -13.47 12.71 0.94
N ASP A 78 -12.76 11.77 1.55
CA ASP A 78 -11.33 11.79 1.79
C ASP A 78 -10.55 10.64 1.11
N VAL A 79 -11.22 9.85 0.26
CA VAL A 79 -10.62 8.74 -0.50
C VAL A 79 -11.12 8.74 -1.95
N LEU A 80 -10.18 8.74 -2.90
CA LEU A 80 -10.46 8.46 -4.31
C LEU A 80 -10.23 6.99 -4.62
N CYS A 81 -11.28 6.29 -5.02
CA CYS A 81 -11.16 4.95 -5.57
C CYS A 81 -10.92 5.05 -7.08
N LEU A 82 -9.70 4.74 -7.52
CA LEU A 82 -9.28 4.79 -8.92
C LEU A 82 -9.15 3.38 -9.51
N LYS A 83 -8.91 3.31 -10.83
CA LYS A 83 -8.73 2.05 -11.53
C LYS A 83 -7.24 1.69 -11.60
N ASP A 84 -6.89 0.49 -11.14
CA ASP A 84 -5.54 -0.06 -11.27
C ASP A 84 -5.23 -0.32 -12.75
N MET A 85 -3.96 -0.15 -13.15
CA MET A 85 -3.49 -0.21 -14.54
C MET A 85 -4.28 0.68 -15.53
N ASN A 86 -4.52 1.94 -15.17
CA ASN A 86 -5.22 2.91 -16.03
C ASN A 86 -4.50 4.28 -16.07
N GLU A 87 -4.19 4.76 -17.27
CA GLU A 87 -3.50 6.04 -17.50
C GLU A 87 -4.31 7.26 -17.03
N LEU A 88 -5.65 7.19 -17.04
CA LEU A 88 -6.50 8.23 -16.46
C LEU A 88 -6.33 8.33 -14.95
N SER A 89 -6.07 7.21 -14.26
CA SER A 89 -5.77 7.23 -12.82
C SER A 89 -4.48 8.00 -12.53
N LEU A 90 -3.44 7.81 -13.35
CA LEU A 90 -2.19 8.58 -13.24
C LEU A 90 -2.43 10.08 -13.51
N THR A 91 -3.28 10.38 -14.49
CA THR A 91 -3.67 11.76 -14.81
C THR A 91 -4.40 12.42 -13.63
N VAL A 92 -5.32 11.71 -12.97
CA VAL A 92 -6.04 12.20 -11.79
C VAL A 92 -5.07 12.43 -10.61
N ILE A 93 -4.16 11.49 -10.34
CA ILE A 93 -3.15 11.64 -9.28
C ILE A 93 -2.31 12.90 -9.52
N LYS A 94 -1.85 13.11 -10.76
CA LYS A 94 -1.06 14.29 -11.11
C LYS A 94 -1.89 15.59 -11.01
N ALA A 95 -3.13 15.59 -11.49
CA ALA A 95 -4.00 16.76 -11.49
C ALA A 95 -4.41 17.19 -10.07
N ARG A 96 -4.56 16.24 -9.14
CA ARG A 96 -4.98 16.48 -7.75
C ARG A 96 -3.85 16.31 -6.74
N ALA A 97 -2.60 16.37 -7.18
CA ALA A 97 -1.42 16.13 -6.35
C ALA A 97 -1.38 17.02 -5.09
N SER A 98 -1.82 18.27 -5.20
CA SER A 98 -1.89 19.22 -4.08
C SER A 98 -2.87 18.84 -2.98
N GLU A 99 -3.80 17.92 -3.25
CA GLU A 99 -4.82 17.45 -2.31
C GLU A 99 -4.51 16.05 -1.75
N ILE A 100 -3.66 15.27 -2.43
CA ILE A 100 -3.38 13.87 -2.14
C ILE A 100 -2.19 13.71 -1.18
N ALA A 101 -2.48 13.17 0.00
CA ALA A 101 -1.49 12.79 0.99
C ALA A 101 -0.77 11.50 0.61
N ALA A 102 -1.52 10.47 0.21
CA ALA A 102 -0.98 9.16 -0.09
C ALA A 102 -1.73 8.44 -1.22
N VAL A 103 -1.00 7.68 -2.02
CA VAL A 103 -1.52 6.66 -2.93
C VAL A 103 -1.22 5.29 -2.32
N MET A 104 -2.26 4.51 -2.06
CA MET A 104 -2.17 3.16 -1.52
C MET A 104 -2.19 2.16 -2.68
N ILE A 105 -1.16 1.33 -2.79
CA ILE A 105 -1.11 0.22 -3.75
C ILE A 105 -1.00 -1.11 -2.99
N ASN A 106 -1.83 -2.08 -3.34
CA ASN A 106 -1.68 -3.45 -2.87
C ASN A 106 -1.17 -4.32 -4.03
N PRO A 107 0.12 -4.72 -4.05
CA PRO A 107 0.68 -5.46 -5.17
C PRO A 107 0.05 -6.84 -5.40
N LEU A 108 -0.74 -7.36 -4.46
CA LEU A 108 -1.54 -8.58 -4.67
C LEU A 108 -2.59 -8.41 -5.79
N GLN A 109 -3.01 -7.18 -6.07
CA GLN A 109 -3.96 -6.87 -7.14
C GLN A 109 -3.48 -7.29 -8.52
N CYS A 110 -2.18 -7.55 -8.71
CA CYS A 110 -1.66 -8.09 -9.96
C CYS A 110 -2.34 -9.42 -10.37
N PHE A 111 -2.95 -10.15 -9.43
CA PHE A 111 -3.69 -11.39 -9.71
C PHE A 111 -5.21 -11.20 -9.89
N HIS A 112 -5.75 -10.03 -9.51
CA HIS A 112 -7.19 -9.76 -9.48
C HIS A 112 -7.50 -8.27 -9.69
N LEU A 113 -6.99 -7.70 -10.79
CA LEU A 113 -7.10 -6.27 -11.06
C LEU A 113 -8.53 -5.76 -10.98
N ASN A 114 -8.72 -4.70 -10.20
CA ASN A 114 -10.01 -4.01 -10.07
C ASN A 114 -11.16 -4.90 -9.58
N GLN A 115 -10.85 -6.05 -8.98
CA GLN A 115 -11.79 -7.02 -8.44
C GLN A 115 -11.44 -7.34 -6.99
N SER A 116 -12.46 -7.63 -6.20
CA SER A 116 -12.26 -8.07 -4.81
C SER A 116 -11.29 -9.26 -4.76
N PRO A 117 -10.43 -9.33 -3.72
CA PRO A 117 -9.52 -10.46 -3.60
C PRO A 117 -10.31 -11.77 -3.57
N PRO A 118 -9.79 -12.85 -4.18
CA PRO A 118 -10.35 -14.18 -3.99
C PRO A 118 -10.44 -14.48 -2.49
N SER A 119 -11.43 -15.28 -2.07
CA SER A 119 -11.49 -15.74 -0.67
C SER A 119 -10.17 -16.38 -0.25
N ASP A 120 -9.83 -16.31 1.05
CA ASP A 120 -8.57 -16.84 1.58
C ASP A 120 -8.29 -18.30 1.15
N VAL A 121 -9.36 -19.08 0.93
CA VAL A 121 -9.34 -20.46 0.43
C VAL A 121 -8.76 -20.57 -0.99
N VAL A 122 -9.08 -19.61 -1.87
CA VAL A 122 -8.55 -19.58 -3.24
C VAL A 122 -7.09 -19.12 -3.23
N LEU A 123 -6.72 -18.18 -2.35
CA LEU A 123 -5.35 -17.68 -2.21
C LEU A 123 -4.39 -18.74 -1.63
N SER A 124 -4.87 -19.62 -0.74
CA SER A 124 -4.13 -20.75 -0.15
C SER A 124 -4.10 -22.00 -1.02
N SER A 125 -5.00 -22.13 -1.99
CA SER A 125 -4.99 -23.26 -2.92
C SER A 125 -3.85 -23.11 -3.93
N ASN A 126 -3.01 -24.13 -4.08
CA ASN A 126 -1.95 -24.20 -5.11
C ASN A 126 -2.52 -24.29 -6.56
N ASN A 127 -3.83 -24.06 -6.75
CA ASN A 127 -4.52 -24.07 -8.04
C ASN A 127 -4.35 -22.74 -8.81
N ARG A 128 -3.15 -22.16 -8.81
CA ARG A 128 -2.89 -20.93 -9.57
C ARG A 128 -2.64 -21.27 -11.04
N LYS A 129 -3.71 -21.31 -11.83
CA LYS A 129 -3.66 -21.17 -13.30
C LYS A 129 -3.43 -19.71 -13.76
N VAL A 130 -3.29 -18.76 -12.83
CA VAL A 130 -3.25 -17.32 -13.13
C VAL A 130 -1.92 -16.74 -12.65
N GLY A 131 -1.05 -16.40 -13.60
CA GLY A 131 0.15 -15.60 -13.34
C GLY A 131 -0.20 -14.13 -13.06
N PRO A 132 0.78 -13.31 -12.65
CA PRO A 132 0.56 -11.88 -12.48
C PRO A 132 0.14 -11.25 -13.82
N THR A 133 -0.67 -10.21 -13.76
CA THR A 133 -1.11 -9.51 -14.97
C THR A 133 0.11 -8.97 -15.74
N PRO A 134 0.23 -9.25 -17.06
CA PRO A 134 1.31 -8.71 -17.87
C PRO A 134 1.34 -7.18 -17.80
N GLY A 135 2.53 -6.59 -17.69
CA GLY A 135 2.68 -5.13 -17.62
C GLY A 135 2.58 -4.55 -16.20
N TYR A 136 2.33 -5.36 -15.17
CA TYR A 136 2.15 -4.84 -13.80
C TYR A 136 3.43 -4.22 -13.23
N LYS A 137 4.60 -4.76 -13.57
CA LYS A 137 5.89 -4.17 -13.18
C LYS A 137 6.00 -2.76 -13.74
N GLU A 138 5.82 -2.60 -15.05
CA GLU A 138 5.89 -1.34 -15.77
C GLU A 138 4.87 -0.33 -15.23
N TRP A 139 3.69 -0.82 -14.86
CA TRP A 139 2.67 -0.01 -14.18
C TRP A 139 3.14 0.51 -12.83
N LEU A 140 3.72 -0.33 -11.95
CA LEU A 140 4.23 0.11 -10.65
C LEU A 140 5.35 1.15 -10.80
N HIS A 141 6.23 0.98 -11.80
CA HIS A 141 7.26 1.97 -12.13
C HIS A 141 6.65 3.32 -12.54
N LYS A 142 5.66 3.31 -13.45
CA LYS A 142 4.93 4.54 -13.83
C LYS A 142 4.24 5.20 -12.63
N LEU A 143 3.60 4.40 -11.77
CA LEU A 143 2.92 4.90 -10.59
C LEU A 143 3.89 5.55 -9.61
N ALA A 144 5.04 4.91 -9.35
CA ALA A 144 6.11 5.45 -8.52
C ALA A 144 6.66 6.76 -9.08
N ASP A 145 6.93 6.82 -10.39
CA ASP A 145 7.41 8.04 -11.04
C ASP A 145 6.40 9.19 -10.96
N VAL A 146 5.11 8.91 -11.16
CA VAL A 146 4.05 9.91 -11.01
C VAL A 146 3.96 10.40 -9.58
N CYS A 147 3.95 9.52 -8.58
CA CYS A 147 3.89 9.92 -7.18
C CYS A 147 5.12 10.76 -6.78
N LYS A 148 6.31 10.33 -7.20
CA LYS A 148 7.57 11.03 -6.95
C LYS A 148 7.58 12.44 -7.57
N THR A 149 7.22 12.55 -8.85
CA THR A 149 7.21 13.85 -9.56
C THR A 149 6.10 14.77 -9.07
N ALA A 150 4.99 14.22 -8.57
CA ALA A 150 3.88 14.96 -7.99
C ALA A 150 4.09 15.32 -6.50
N GLY A 151 5.14 14.80 -5.85
CA GLY A 151 5.36 14.97 -4.42
C GLY A 151 4.25 14.34 -3.58
N VAL A 152 3.75 13.19 -3.99
CA VAL A 152 2.71 12.40 -3.31
C VAL A 152 3.36 11.15 -2.71
N VAL A 153 2.99 10.79 -1.48
CA VAL A 153 3.54 9.58 -0.83
C VAL A 153 2.95 8.34 -1.51
N LEU A 154 3.80 7.43 -1.97
CA LEU A 154 3.37 6.10 -2.43
C LEU A 154 3.54 5.10 -1.29
N VAL A 155 2.46 4.42 -0.91
CA VAL A 155 2.43 3.43 0.16
C VAL A 155 2.17 2.05 -0.44
N PHE A 156 3.16 1.17 -0.33
CA PHE A 156 3.01 -0.25 -0.67
C PHE A 156 2.42 -1.00 0.52
N ASP A 157 1.18 -1.46 0.38
CA ASP A 157 0.59 -2.42 1.31
C ASP A 157 1.11 -3.82 1.02
N GLU A 158 2.12 -4.21 1.79
CA GLU A 158 2.84 -5.46 1.64
C GLU A 158 2.44 -6.50 2.71
N VAL A 159 1.26 -6.37 3.33
CA VAL A 159 0.80 -7.33 4.36
C VAL A 159 0.81 -8.77 3.84
N TYR A 160 0.49 -8.98 2.55
CA TYR A 160 0.51 -10.30 1.93
C TYR A 160 1.80 -10.60 1.14
N THR A 161 2.38 -9.59 0.49
CA THR A 161 3.52 -9.77 -0.44
C THR A 161 4.88 -9.70 0.23
N GLY A 162 4.96 -8.99 1.37
CA GLY A 162 6.16 -8.82 2.17
C GLY A 162 6.73 -10.17 2.61
N PHE A 163 8.04 -10.35 2.42
CA PHE A 163 8.76 -11.60 2.72
C PHE A 163 8.25 -12.86 2.00
N ARG A 164 7.27 -12.75 1.10
CA ARG A 164 6.65 -13.89 0.39
C ARG A 164 7.04 -13.92 -1.09
N LEU A 165 6.98 -12.77 -1.78
CA LEU A 165 7.38 -12.70 -3.19
C LEU A 165 8.90 -12.59 -3.35
N HIS A 166 9.55 -11.89 -2.41
CA HIS A 166 10.98 -11.64 -2.37
C HIS A 166 11.33 -11.21 -0.92
N PRO A 167 12.59 -11.34 -0.45
CA PRO A 167 12.98 -10.86 0.88
C PRO A 167 12.58 -9.40 1.16
N ARG A 168 12.65 -8.55 0.13
CA ARG A 168 12.21 -7.13 0.18
C ARG A 168 10.77 -6.89 -0.28
N GLY A 169 9.92 -7.91 -0.30
CA GLY A 169 8.55 -7.80 -0.78
C GLY A 169 8.43 -7.50 -2.28
N ALA A 170 7.26 -7.02 -2.69
CA ALA A 170 6.94 -6.60 -4.05
C ALA A 170 7.89 -5.50 -4.54
N GLN A 171 8.30 -4.57 -3.68
CA GLN A 171 9.33 -3.56 -4.04
C GLN A 171 10.61 -4.23 -4.57
N GLY A 172 11.10 -5.27 -3.89
CA GLY A 172 12.25 -6.03 -4.39
C GLY A 172 11.96 -6.91 -5.59
N ALA A 173 10.79 -7.56 -5.64
CA ALA A 173 10.41 -8.44 -6.74
C ALA A 173 10.23 -7.68 -8.08
N TYR A 174 9.69 -6.47 -8.01
CA TYR A 174 9.44 -5.61 -9.17
C TYR A 174 10.50 -4.54 -9.38
N ASP A 175 11.51 -4.47 -8.50
CA ASP A 175 12.57 -3.45 -8.51
C ASP A 175 12.02 -2.02 -8.54
N VAL A 176 11.09 -1.73 -7.63
CA VAL A 176 10.45 -0.42 -7.46
C VAL A 176 10.84 0.14 -6.10
N LYS A 177 11.11 1.46 -6.04
CA LYS A 177 11.42 2.19 -4.81
C LYS A 177 10.28 3.13 -4.43
#